data_AF-A0A9E3NTM8-F1
#
_entry.id   AF-A0A9E3NTM8-F1
#
_cell.length_a   1.000
_cell.length_b   1.000
_cell.length_c   1.000
_cell.angle_alpha   90.00
_cell.angle_beta   90.00
_cell.angle_gamma   90.00
#
_symmetry.space_group_name_H-M   'P 1'
#
loop_
_entity.id
_entity.type
_entity.pdbx_description
1 polymer ?
#
loop_
_entity_poly.entity_id
_entity_poly.type
_entity_poly.pdbx_seq_one_letter_code
_entity_poly.pdbx_strand_id
1 'polypeptide(L)'
;MLRRGMLGLTSILVLLVLALGVAAAAGADDRATAEAVLKEVDASPRREVATEMVARSRAALERAARLRASGDEPHARLADGLARTWAEAARDVVRAVEIEERAQAARRAATDAGAVAQRERALLEEGVAQSGRLRAQLDAVTREAKEQPVRTSTAATENAGAKKPAPKAPARDGGAP
;
A
#
# COMPACT_ATOMS: atom_id res chain seq x y z
N MET A 1 2.96 75.16 18.65
CA MET A 1 2.28 74.10 19.43
C MET A 1 0.83 74.03 18.94
N LEU A 2 0.19 72.85 18.95
CA LEU A 2 -1.09 72.48 18.30
C LEU A 2 -0.98 72.00 16.83
N ARG A 3 -0.78 70.69 16.65
CA ARG A 3 -1.24 69.85 15.52
C ARG A 3 -0.78 68.40 15.76
N ARG A 4 -1.44 67.69 16.68
CA ARG A 4 -1.13 66.26 16.95
C ARG A 4 -2.32 65.41 17.44
N GLY A 5 -3.56 65.91 17.37
CA GLY A 5 -4.72 65.29 18.03
C GLY A 5 -5.76 64.58 17.13
N MET A 6 -5.67 64.63 15.79
CA MET A 6 -6.77 64.19 14.91
C MET A 6 -6.50 62.94 14.05
N LEU A 7 -5.39 62.23 14.26
CA LEU A 7 -5.02 61.05 13.45
C LEU A 7 -5.24 59.69 14.16
N GLY A 8 -5.63 59.68 15.43
CA GLY A 8 -5.79 58.43 16.20
C GLY A 8 -7.18 57.78 16.09
N LEU A 9 -8.21 58.54 15.73
CA LEU A 9 -9.61 58.10 15.81
C LEU A 9 -10.12 57.44 14.51
N THR A 10 -9.49 57.73 13.37
CA THR A 10 -9.83 57.13 12.07
C THR A 10 -9.26 55.72 11.90
N SER A 11 -8.10 55.40 12.50
CA SER A 11 -7.48 54.08 12.37
C SER A 11 -8.22 52.96 13.13
N ILE A 12 -8.92 53.28 14.22
CA ILE A 12 -9.70 52.30 15.00
C ILE A 12 -10.98 51.89 14.25
N LEU A 13 -11.60 52.84 13.52
CA LEU A 13 -12.82 52.56 12.75
C LEU A 13 -12.54 51.64 11.54
N VAL A 14 -11.39 51.79 10.88
CA VAL A 14 -11.00 50.97 9.71
C VAL A 14 -10.70 49.53 10.12
N LEU A 15 -10.07 49.30 11.27
CA LEU A 15 -9.80 47.95 11.79
C LEU A 15 -11.09 47.21 12.19
N LEU A 16 -12.10 47.92 12.70
CA LEU A 16 -13.38 47.32 13.06
C LEU A 16 -14.18 46.88 11.82
N VAL A 17 -14.17 47.67 10.74
CA VAL A 17 -14.88 47.34 9.49
C VAL A 17 -14.22 46.15 8.75
N LEU A 18 -12.89 46.02 8.82
CA LEU A 18 -12.18 44.86 8.24
C LEU A 18 -12.44 43.55 9.00
N ALA A 19 -12.63 43.59 10.32
CA ALA A 19 -12.90 42.39 11.11
C ALA A 19 -14.31 41.81 10.87
N LEU A 20 -15.32 42.64 10.59
CA LEU A 20 -16.68 42.16 10.29
C LEU A 20 -16.81 41.56 8.87
N GLY A 21 -15.97 41.98 7.91
CA GLY A 21 -16.02 41.47 6.54
C GLY A 21 -15.56 40.01 6.39
N VAL A 22 -14.56 39.59 7.18
CA VAL A 22 -13.97 38.23 7.06
C VAL A 22 -14.92 37.13 7.57
N ALA A 23 -15.69 37.41 8.62
CA ALA A 23 -16.62 36.44 9.19
C ALA A 23 -17.84 36.13 8.29
N ALA A 24 -18.19 37.04 7.37
CA ALA A 24 -19.26 36.82 6.42
C ALA A 24 -18.84 35.94 5.23
N ALA A 25 -17.58 36.03 4.79
CA ALA A 25 -17.05 35.22 3.70
C ALA A 25 -16.87 33.74 4.09
N ALA A 26 -16.46 33.46 5.33
CA ALA A 26 -16.18 32.09 5.79
C ALA A 26 -17.42 31.17 5.78
N GLY A 27 -18.60 31.68 6.15
CA GLY A 27 -19.83 30.86 6.22
C GLY A 27 -20.40 30.44 4.87
N ALA A 28 -20.18 31.23 3.81
CA ALA A 28 -20.57 30.84 2.45
C ALA A 28 -19.66 29.72 1.91
N ASP A 29 -18.40 29.70 2.35
CA ASP A 29 -17.40 28.72 1.93
C ASP A 29 -17.65 27.33 2.55
N ASP A 30 -18.14 27.28 3.79
CA ASP A 30 -18.39 26.00 4.49
C ASP A 30 -19.46 25.14 3.82
N ARG A 31 -20.56 25.74 3.35
CA ARG A 31 -21.61 25.01 2.64
C ARG A 31 -21.10 24.44 1.31
N ALA A 32 -20.44 25.27 0.51
CA ALA A 32 -19.88 24.86 -0.77
C ALA A 32 -18.84 23.74 -0.59
N THR A 33 -17.99 23.87 0.44
CA THR A 33 -17.00 22.85 0.82
C THR A 33 -17.69 21.54 1.23
N ALA A 34 -18.71 21.59 2.09
CA ALA A 34 -19.44 20.40 2.51
C ALA A 34 -20.06 19.67 1.32
N GLU A 35 -20.76 20.39 0.43
CA GLU A 35 -21.37 19.82 -0.77
C GLU A 35 -20.33 19.22 -1.74
N ALA A 36 -19.17 19.87 -1.90
CA ALA A 36 -18.07 19.35 -2.73
C ALA A 36 -17.49 18.05 -2.16
N VAL A 37 -17.25 17.99 -0.84
CA VAL A 37 -16.76 16.78 -0.17
C VAL A 37 -17.80 15.66 -0.23
N LEU A 38 -19.09 15.97 -0.06
CA LEU A 38 -20.15 14.96 -0.21
C LEU A 38 -20.18 14.37 -1.62
N LYS A 39 -19.97 15.18 -2.67
CA LYS A 39 -19.84 14.67 -4.05
C LYS A 39 -18.62 13.77 -4.24
N GLU A 40 -17.48 14.11 -3.62
CA GLU A 40 -16.27 13.26 -3.61
C GLU A 40 -16.59 11.90 -2.95
N VAL A 41 -17.26 11.91 -1.80
CA VAL A 41 -17.65 10.69 -1.06
C VAL A 41 -18.66 9.86 -1.84
N ASP A 42 -19.70 10.47 -2.43
CA ASP A 42 -20.72 9.76 -3.22
C ASP A 42 -20.13 9.10 -4.49
N ALA A 43 -19.06 9.67 -5.05
CA ALA A 43 -18.32 9.11 -6.18
C ALA A 43 -17.39 7.94 -5.78
N SER A 44 -17.09 7.78 -4.49
CA SER A 44 -16.23 6.69 -4.02
C SER A 44 -16.90 5.31 -4.21
N PRO A 45 -16.16 4.27 -4.62
CA PRO A 45 -16.65 2.90 -4.61
C PRO A 45 -16.91 2.35 -3.20
N ARG A 46 -16.49 3.08 -2.15
CA ARG A 46 -16.64 2.73 -0.73
C ARG A 46 -17.62 3.64 0.02
N ARG A 47 -18.49 4.35 -0.70
CA ARG A 47 -19.43 5.31 -0.07
C ARG A 47 -20.30 4.70 1.03
N GLU A 48 -20.56 3.39 0.98
CA GLU A 48 -21.36 2.67 1.96
C GLU A 48 -20.80 2.76 3.38
N VAL A 49 -19.47 2.82 3.56
CA VAL A 49 -18.85 2.91 4.89
C VAL A 49 -19.06 4.27 5.55
N ALA A 50 -19.41 5.30 4.75
CA ALA A 50 -19.60 6.67 5.20
C ALA A 50 -21.08 7.08 5.32
N THR A 51 -22.02 6.14 5.15
CA THR A 51 -23.47 6.42 5.07
C THR A 51 -23.99 7.26 6.24
N GLU A 52 -23.58 6.94 7.47
CA GLU A 52 -24.02 7.68 8.66
C GLU A 52 -23.51 9.12 8.67
N MET A 53 -22.24 9.33 8.36
CA MET A 53 -21.62 10.67 8.35
C MET A 53 -22.23 11.53 7.23
N VAL A 54 -22.47 10.94 6.06
CA VAL A 54 -23.18 11.58 4.95
C VAL A 54 -24.59 12.01 5.37
N ALA A 55 -25.34 11.13 6.05
CA ALA A 55 -26.68 11.45 6.54
C ALA A 55 -26.66 12.62 7.54
N ARG A 56 -25.70 12.64 8.48
CA ARG A 56 -25.54 13.74 9.46
C ARG A 56 -25.17 15.06 8.79
N SER A 57 -24.27 15.03 7.80
CA SER A 57 -23.89 16.21 7.03
C SER A 57 -25.08 16.80 6.27
N ARG A 58 -25.85 15.96 5.56
CA ARG A 58 -27.06 16.39 4.82
C ARG A 58 -28.12 16.96 5.78
N ALA A 59 -28.36 16.32 6.92
CA ALA A 59 -29.29 16.82 7.93
C ALA A 59 -28.87 18.19 8.51
N ALA A 60 -27.56 18.44 8.65
CA ALA A 60 -27.03 19.73 9.08
C ALA A 60 -27.22 20.81 7.99
N LEU A 61 -26.98 20.50 6.71
CA LEU A 61 -27.27 21.42 5.59
C LEU A 61 -28.75 21.81 5.51
N GLU A 62 -29.64 20.82 5.66
CA GLU A 62 -31.08 21.09 5.69
C GLU A 62 -31.47 21.98 6.89
N ARG A 63 -30.87 21.75 8.06
CA ARG A 63 -31.08 22.61 9.24
C ARG A 63 -30.61 24.04 8.96
N ALA A 64 -29.42 24.20 8.36
CA ALA A 64 -28.90 25.51 7.98
C ALA A 64 -29.84 26.23 6.99
N ALA A 65 -30.40 25.51 6.01
CA ALA A 65 -31.37 26.07 5.07
C ALA A 65 -32.64 26.56 5.77
N ARG A 66 -33.17 25.80 6.74
CA ARG A 66 -34.35 26.22 7.54
C ARG A 66 -34.07 27.45 8.39
N LEU A 67 -32.89 27.54 9.01
CA LEU A 67 -32.49 28.70 9.82
C LEU A 67 -32.36 29.98 8.98
N ARG A 68 -31.81 29.87 7.77
CA ARG A 68 -31.81 31.01 6.81
C ARG A 68 -33.21 31.45 6.45
N ALA A 69 -34.11 30.51 6.20
CA ALA A 69 -35.51 30.81 5.85
C ALA A 69 -36.25 31.54 6.98
N SER A 70 -35.86 31.31 8.25
CA SER A 70 -36.38 32.05 9.40
C SER A 70 -35.61 33.34 9.74
N GLY A 71 -34.60 33.71 8.96
CA GLY A 71 -33.76 34.90 9.21
C GLY A 71 -32.70 34.73 10.29
N ASP A 72 -32.47 33.52 10.79
CA ASP A 72 -31.46 33.20 11.80
C ASP A 72 -30.10 32.84 11.17
N GLU A 73 -29.48 33.86 10.56
CA GLU A 73 -28.23 33.72 9.82
C GLU A 73 -27.05 33.24 10.70
N PRO A 74 -26.85 33.70 11.96
CA PRO A 74 -25.75 33.21 12.79
C PRO A 74 -25.81 31.70 13.06
N HIS A 75 -26.99 31.17 13.39
CA HIS A 75 -27.13 29.73 13.63
C HIS A 75 -27.06 28.93 12.33
N ALA A 76 -27.51 29.49 11.21
CA ALA A 76 -27.37 28.84 9.91
C ALA A 76 -25.90 28.55 9.59
N ARG A 77 -25.01 29.53 9.81
CA ARG A 77 -23.56 29.36 9.57
C ARG A 77 -22.94 28.29 10.47
N LEU A 78 -23.34 28.21 11.74
CA LEU A 78 -22.90 27.14 12.64
C LEU A 78 -23.35 25.75 12.14
N ALA A 79 -24.55 25.66 11.59
CA ALA A 79 -25.05 24.42 11.00
C ALA A 79 -24.32 24.04 9.69
N ASP A 80 -23.93 25.00 8.85
CA ASP A 80 -23.07 24.72 7.68
C ASP A 80 -21.67 24.26 8.10
N GLY A 81 -21.07 24.89 9.11
CA GLY A 81 -19.79 24.46 9.67
C GLY A 81 -19.86 23.02 10.22
N LEU A 82 -20.95 22.68 10.92
CA LEU A 82 -21.20 21.31 11.37
C LEU A 82 -21.38 20.34 10.19
N ALA A 83 -22.06 20.76 9.12
CA ALA A 83 -22.22 19.94 7.92
C ALA A 83 -20.86 19.64 7.27
N ARG A 84 -19.98 20.64 7.18
CA ARG A 84 -18.61 20.49 6.69
C ARG A 84 -17.83 19.49 7.54
N THR A 85 -17.86 19.60 8.87
CA THR A 85 -17.18 18.65 9.76
C THR A 85 -17.64 17.21 9.52
N TRP A 86 -18.94 16.97 9.37
CA TRP A 86 -19.46 15.63 9.05
C TRP A 86 -19.06 15.15 7.66
N ALA A 87 -19.01 16.04 6.66
CA ALA A 87 -18.56 15.70 5.31
C ALA A 87 -17.07 15.32 5.30
N GLU A 88 -16.22 16.08 5.99
CA GLU A 88 -14.80 15.77 6.16
C GLU A 88 -14.61 14.43 6.88
N ALA A 89 -15.36 14.18 7.96
CA ALA A 89 -15.35 12.88 8.64
C ALA A 89 -15.78 11.72 7.71
N ALA A 90 -16.78 11.93 6.85
CA ALA A 90 -17.19 10.95 5.85
C ALA A 90 -16.04 10.60 4.89
N ARG A 91 -15.33 11.61 4.38
CA ARG A 91 -14.16 11.43 3.51
C ARG A 91 -13.02 10.71 4.22
N ASP A 92 -12.75 11.07 5.48
CA ASP A 92 -11.67 10.48 6.26
C ASP A 92 -11.93 8.99 6.56
N VAL A 93 -13.18 8.61 6.82
CA VAL A 93 -13.57 7.19 6.97
C VAL A 93 -13.32 6.40 5.67
N VAL A 94 -13.71 6.94 4.51
CA VAL A 94 -13.43 6.30 3.21
C VAL A 94 -11.92 6.11 3.00
N ARG A 95 -11.13 7.16 3.27
CA ARG A 95 -9.66 7.09 3.15
C ARG A 95 -9.04 6.09 4.11
N ALA A 96 -9.54 6.01 5.35
CA ALA A 96 -9.05 5.06 6.35
C ALA A 96 -9.22 3.62 5.88
N VAL A 97 -10.38 3.27 5.32
CA VAL A 97 -10.65 1.93 4.76
C VAL A 97 -9.69 1.61 3.61
N GLU A 98 -9.45 2.54 2.68
CA GLU A 98 -8.50 2.33 1.60
C GLU A 98 -7.06 2.09 2.09
N ILE A 99 -6.64 2.84 3.11
CA ILE A 99 -5.32 2.68 3.73
C ILE A 99 -5.22 1.31 4.42
N GLU A 100 -6.26 0.90 5.14
CA GLU A 100 -6.31 -0.41 5.79
C GLU A 100 -6.20 -1.56 4.78
N GLU A 101 -6.95 -1.49 3.67
CA GLU A 101 -6.87 -2.49 2.60
C GLU A 101 -5.46 -2.60 2.01
N ARG A 102 -4.81 -1.45 1.75
CA ARG A 102 -3.41 -1.43 1.27
C ARG A 102 -2.45 -2.00 2.30
N ALA A 103 -2.64 -1.71 3.57
CA ALA A 103 -1.82 -2.25 4.65
C ALA A 103 -1.98 -3.78 4.77
N GLN A 104 -3.20 -4.30 4.62
CA GLN A 104 -3.46 -5.74 4.61
C GLN A 104 -2.82 -6.42 3.40
N ALA A 105 -2.92 -5.83 2.21
CA ALA A 105 -2.26 -6.34 1.01
C ALA A 105 -0.72 -6.38 1.18
N ALA A 106 -0.13 -5.31 1.72
CA ALA A 106 1.30 -5.24 1.99
C ALA A 106 1.75 -6.30 3.02
N ARG A 107 0.96 -6.53 4.07
CA ARG A 107 1.23 -7.56 5.08
C ARG A 107 1.25 -8.97 4.48
N ARG A 108 0.29 -9.28 3.59
CA ARG A 108 0.26 -10.58 2.88
C ARG A 108 1.48 -10.74 1.99
N ALA A 109 1.80 -9.74 1.18
CA ALA A 109 2.98 -9.75 0.32
C ALA A 109 4.29 -9.94 1.10
N ALA A 110 4.43 -9.29 2.26
CA ALA A 110 5.59 -9.46 3.13
C ALA A 110 5.68 -10.89 3.70
N THR A 111 4.54 -11.50 4.04
CA THR A 111 4.49 -12.89 4.53
C THR A 111 4.92 -13.87 3.43
N ASP A 112 4.40 -13.69 2.21
CA ASP A 112 4.72 -14.52 1.05
C ASP A 112 6.21 -14.42 0.68
N ALA A 113 6.75 -13.19 0.66
CA ALA A 113 8.16 -12.95 0.44
C ALA A 113 9.04 -13.62 1.52
N GLY A 114 8.62 -13.56 2.78
CA GLY A 114 9.28 -14.26 3.88
C GLY A 114 9.32 -15.78 3.67
N ALA A 115 8.22 -16.37 3.19
CA ALA A 115 8.16 -17.80 2.89
C ALA A 115 9.04 -18.19 1.70
N VAL A 116 9.12 -17.35 0.66
CA VAL A 116 10.05 -17.56 -0.48
C VAL A 116 11.49 -17.52 0.00
N ALA A 117 11.87 -16.50 0.78
CA ALA A 117 13.24 -16.36 1.29
C ALA A 117 13.65 -17.55 2.17
N GLN A 118 12.74 -18.08 2.99
CA GLN A 118 13.01 -19.29 3.79
C GLN A 118 13.24 -20.53 2.92
N ARG A 119 12.46 -20.71 1.84
CA ARG A 119 12.67 -21.81 0.90
C ARG A 119 14.00 -21.70 0.16
N GLU A 120 14.35 -20.51 -0.31
CA GLU A 120 15.63 -20.26 -0.98
C GLU A 120 16.81 -20.52 -0.04
N ARG A 121 16.72 -20.09 1.22
CA ARG A 121 17.72 -20.40 2.23
C ARG A 121 17.87 -21.91 2.45
N ALA A 122 16.77 -22.66 2.54
CA ALA A 122 16.81 -24.11 2.69
C ALA A 122 17.49 -24.80 1.48
N LEU A 123 17.20 -24.36 0.26
CA LEU A 123 17.85 -24.87 -0.95
C LEU A 123 19.35 -24.57 -0.99
N LEU A 124 19.76 -23.39 -0.54
CA LEU A 124 21.17 -23.02 -0.43
C LEU A 124 21.90 -23.89 0.61
N GLU A 125 21.29 -24.12 1.77
CA GLU A 125 21.85 -24.98 2.82
C GLU A 125 21.99 -26.44 2.34
N GLU A 126 21.01 -26.97 1.61
CA GLU A 126 21.10 -28.28 0.97
C GLU A 126 22.23 -28.34 -0.07
N GLY A 127 22.36 -27.32 -0.92
CA GLY A 127 23.41 -27.22 -1.93
C GLY A 127 24.81 -27.20 -1.32
N VAL A 128 25.00 -26.47 -0.21
CA VAL A 128 26.26 -26.48 0.56
C VAL A 128 26.55 -27.87 1.14
N ALA A 129 25.54 -28.53 1.72
CA ALA A 129 25.68 -29.87 2.27
C ALA A 129 26.03 -30.91 1.19
N GLN A 130 25.39 -30.83 0.01
CA GLN A 130 25.67 -31.71 -1.12
C GLN A 130 27.08 -31.50 -1.68
N SER A 131 27.51 -30.24 -1.84
CA SER A 131 28.86 -29.90 -2.27
C SER A 131 29.92 -30.41 -1.29
N GLY A 132 29.66 -30.29 0.03
CA GLY A 132 30.52 -30.85 1.07
C GLY A 132 30.68 -32.37 0.97
N ARG A 133 29.57 -33.10 0.77
CA ARG A 133 29.61 -34.56 0.57
C ARG A 133 30.38 -34.96 -0.68
N LEU A 134 30.16 -34.28 -1.80
CA LEU A 134 30.88 -34.55 -3.05
C LEU A 134 32.38 -34.32 -2.92
N ARG A 135 32.80 -33.25 -2.25
CA ARG A 135 34.23 -33.00 -1.95
C ARG A 135 34.84 -34.10 -1.09
N ALA A 136 34.15 -34.53 -0.04
CA ALA A 136 34.62 -35.63 0.80
C ALA A 136 34.76 -36.95 0.02
N GLN A 137 33.85 -37.24 -0.91
CA GLN A 137 33.94 -38.40 -1.80
C GLN A 137 35.14 -38.30 -2.74
N LEU A 138 35.37 -37.14 -3.37
CA LEU A 138 36.53 -36.92 -4.23
C LEU A 138 37.85 -37.08 -3.45
N ASP A 139 37.92 -36.54 -2.24
CA ASP A 139 39.10 -36.67 -1.38
C ASP A 139 39.35 -38.14 -0.99
N ALA A 140 38.29 -38.90 -0.70
CA ALA A 140 38.40 -40.33 -0.38
C ALA A 140 38.94 -41.14 -1.57
N VAL A 141 38.37 -40.96 -2.77
CA VAL A 141 38.85 -41.61 -4.00
C VAL A 141 40.29 -41.21 -4.31
N THR A 142 40.66 -39.94 -4.09
CA THR A 142 42.03 -39.46 -4.31
C THR A 142 43.02 -40.09 -3.34
N ARG A 143 42.63 -40.33 -2.08
CA ARG A 143 43.47 -41.05 -1.11
C ARG A 143 43.61 -42.52 -1.46
N GLU A 144 42.51 -43.19 -1.79
CA GLU A 144 42.52 -44.60 -2.20
C GLU A 144 43.42 -44.82 -3.43
N ALA A 145 43.36 -43.93 -4.42
CA ALA A 145 44.22 -43.98 -5.60
C ALA A 145 45.72 -43.80 -5.27
N LYS A 146 46.06 -43.02 -4.23
CA LYS A 146 47.46 -42.84 -3.77
C LYS A 146 47.96 -44.01 -2.93
N GLU A 147 47.07 -44.66 -2.16
CA GLU A 147 47.40 -45.76 -1.25
C GLU A 147 47.43 -47.12 -1.95
N GLN A 148 46.83 -47.26 -3.14
CA GLN A 148 46.97 -48.49 -3.91
C GLN A 148 48.46 -48.72 -4.28
N PRO A 149 49.09 -49.83 -3.81
CA PRO A 149 50.46 -50.15 -4.17
C PRO A 149 50.55 -50.35 -5.68
N VAL A 150 51.65 -49.88 -6.28
CA VAL A 150 51.95 -50.04 -7.71
C VAL A 150 51.78 -51.52 -8.05
N ARG A 151 50.64 -51.87 -8.64
CA ARG A 151 50.46 -53.22 -9.17
C ARG A 151 51.46 -53.32 -10.30
N THR A 152 52.53 -54.06 -10.08
CA THR A 152 53.47 -54.48 -11.11
C THR A 152 52.67 -55.23 -12.15
N SER A 153 52.34 -54.56 -13.25
CA SER A 153 51.66 -55.14 -14.39
C SER A 153 52.65 -56.06 -15.12
N THR A 154 52.78 -57.29 -14.66
CA THR A 154 53.27 -58.39 -15.51
C THR A 154 52.13 -58.84 -16.42
N ALA A 155 52.20 -58.36 -17.66
CA ALA A 155 51.75 -58.96 -18.93
C ALA A 155 50.32 -59.52 -19.07
N ALA A 156 49.60 -59.08 -20.13
CA ALA A 156 49.30 -59.94 -21.29
C ALA A 156 48.47 -59.17 -22.34
N THR A 157 49.09 -58.95 -23.49
CA THR A 157 48.46 -58.67 -24.78
C THR A 157 47.69 -59.91 -25.21
N GLU A 158 46.36 -59.86 -25.39
CA GLU A 158 45.65 -60.81 -26.27
C GLU A 158 44.25 -60.32 -26.67
N ASN A 159 44.19 -59.87 -27.93
CA ASN A 159 43.24 -60.22 -28.98
C ASN A 159 41.70 -60.12 -28.83
N ALA A 160 41.15 -59.63 -29.95
CA ALA A 160 39.90 -59.99 -30.62
C ALA A 160 38.60 -59.34 -30.14
N GLY A 161 37.96 -58.65 -31.09
CA GLY A 161 36.82 -57.77 -30.88
C GLY A 161 35.45 -58.44 -30.92
N ALA A 162 34.43 -57.67 -30.59
CA ALA A 162 33.06 -57.92 -30.98
C ALA A 162 32.19 -56.66 -30.87
N LYS A 163 31.24 -56.60 -31.80
CA LYS A 163 30.31 -55.53 -32.18
C LYS A 163 29.61 -54.73 -31.06
N LYS A 164 29.52 -53.44 -31.36
CA LYS A 164 28.59 -52.42 -30.86
C LYS A 164 27.12 -52.81 -31.13
N PRO A 165 26.22 -52.84 -30.12
CA PRO A 165 24.79 -52.68 -30.34
C PRO A 165 24.36 -51.23 -30.07
N ALA A 166 23.51 -50.71 -30.94
CA ALA A 166 22.97 -49.36 -30.89
C ALA A 166 21.91 -49.19 -29.78
N PRO A 167 21.82 -48.03 -29.11
CA PRO A 167 20.68 -47.71 -28.26
C PRO A 167 19.45 -47.36 -29.11
N LYS A 168 18.36 -48.07 -28.84
CA LYS A 168 17.03 -47.91 -29.43
C LYS A 168 16.35 -46.69 -28.78
N ALA A 169 15.86 -45.76 -29.60
CA ALA A 169 15.06 -44.63 -29.16
C ALA A 169 13.69 -45.09 -28.63
N PRO A 170 13.19 -44.59 -27.48
CA PRO A 170 11.77 -44.67 -27.17
C PRO A 170 11.01 -43.52 -27.85
N ALA A 171 9.85 -43.90 -28.38
CA ALA A 171 8.95 -43.10 -29.18
C ALA A 171 8.35 -41.93 -28.41
N ARG A 172 8.10 -40.89 -29.20
CA ARG A 172 7.30 -39.70 -28.93
C ARG A 172 5.82 -40.12 -29.01
N ASP A 173 5.12 -40.13 -27.88
CA ASP A 173 3.65 -40.00 -27.81
C ASP A 173 3.41 -38.66 -27.09
N GLY A 174 2.73 -37.65 -27.63
CA GLY A 174 1.69 -37.72 -28.64
C GLY A 174 0.31 -37.88 -28.00
N GLY A 175 -0.06 -37.01 -27.05
CA GLY A 175 -1.39 -37.03 -26.45
C GLY A 175 -1.77 -35.72 -25.76
N ALA A 176 -2.17 -34.73 -26.56
CA ALA A 176 -3.13 -33.68 -26.18
C ALA A 176 -4.56 -34.26 -26.40
N PRO A 177 -5.69 -33.63 -26.03
CA PRO A 177 -5.94 -32.21 -25.69
C PRO A 177 -6.13 -31.90 -24.20
#